data_AF-A0A2V2YM59-F1
#
_entry.id   AF-A0A2V2YM59-F1
#
_cell.length_a   1.000
_cell.length_b   1.000
_cell.length_c   1.000
_cell.angle_alpha   90.00
_cell.angle_beta   90.00
_cell.angle_gamma   90.00
#
_symmetry.space_group_name_H-M   'P 1'
#
loop_
_entity.id
_entity.type
_entity.pdbx_description
1 polymer ?
#
loop_
_entity_poly.entity_id
_entity_poly.type
_entity_poly.pdbx_seq_one_letter_code
_entity_poly.pdbx_strand_id
1 'polypeptide(L)'
;MKKKMIGSFLLVFTVMCFMCLNSILFAAPASQSPDPQNQIADNSIKQSILTDYQQHYASSLDSAKSDFNGSSGSFQNATLGNGIAYYQIADDHTDPFIFAGYIFPIELDGKELGTVYANNDSGEWKIFRVNNVKDYTQSVNKAKSNVNTGDKTKVIDDMRYGISALYINGGDGEHIVDLHKGSDFKKKPYSDFKNSIDKVRLDNQNMKSKTKDGAIQFGSGSVNVNNNDKSNHTYIYLLIAAVAFLFPVFYLLRNKRTVKP
;
A
#
# COMPACT_ATOMS: atom_id res chain seq x y z
N MET A 1 -60.97 33.88 3.76
CA MET A 1 -59.54 33.78 4.15
C MET A 1 -59.03 32.35 4.38
N LYS A 2 -59.85 31.37 4.79
CA LYS A 2 -59.39 29.98 5.07
C LYS A 2 -58.83 29.20 3.87
N LYS A 3 -59.30 29.44 2.64
CA LYS A 3 -58.81 28.72 1.43
C LYS A 3 -57.38 29.09 0.99
N LYS A 4 -56.90 30.30 1.31
CA LYS A 4 -55.52 30.72 0.96
C LYS A 4 -54.46 30.13 1.89
N MET A 5 -54.80 29.84 3.15
CA MET A 5 -53.88 29.20 4.10
C MET A 5 -53.58 27.73 3.78
N ILE A 6 -54.57 26.99 3.27
CA ILE A 6 -54.41 25.56 2.96
C ILE A 6 -53.44 25.34 1.78
N GLY A 7 -53.47 26.22 0.78
CA GLY A 7 -52.58 26.15 -0.38
C GLY A 7 -51.10 26.39 -0.02
N SER A 8 -50.83 27.37 0.85
CA SER A 8 -49.45 27.63 1.32
C SER A 8 -48.89 26.47 2.13
N PHE A 9 -49.71 25.82 2.96
CA PHE A 9 -49.26 24.70 3.79
C PHE A 9 -48.89 23.48 2.94
N LEU A 10 -49.67 23.19 1.89
CA LEU A 10 -49.41 22.08 0.98
C LEU A 10 -48.13 22.29 0.15
N LEU A 11 -47.86 23.53 -0.27
CA LEU A 11 -46.66 23.85 -1.04
C LEU A 11 -45.38 23.73 -0.20
N VAL A 12 -45.41 24.21 1.06
CA VAL A 12 -44.28 24.07 1.99
C VAL A 12 -44.02 22.60 2.33
N PHE A 13 -45.08 21.81 2.56
CA PHE A 13 -44.96 20.38 2.82
C PHE A 13 -44.37 19.63 1.63
N THR A 14 -44.76 19.99 0.40
CA THR A 14 -44.22 19.37 -0.83
C THR A 14 -42.74 19.69 -1.02
N VAL A 15 -42.31 20.94 -0.79
CA VAL A 15 -40.89 21.33 -0.87
C VAL A 15 -40.06 20.64 0.21
N MET A 16 -40.58 20.54 1.44
CA MET A 16 -39.88 19.88 2.54
C MET A 16 -39.75 18.35 2.31
N CYS A 17 -40.80 17.69 1.81
CA CYS A 17 -40.71 16.29 1.39
C CYS A 17 -39.68 16.11 0.25
N PHE A 18 -39.63 17.02 -0.71
CA PHE A 18 -38.65 16.97 -1.81
C PHE A 18 -37.21 17.13 -1.31
N MET A 19 -36.98 17.97 -0.29
CA MET A 19 -35.66 18.11 0.35
C MET A 19 -35.29 16.88 1.17
N CYS A 20 -36.21 16.31 1.94
CA CYS A 20 -35.93 15.09 2.74
C CYS A 20 -35.72 13.85 1.87
N LEU A 21 -36.40 13.73 0.72
CA LEU A 21 -36.22 12.62 -0.22
C LEU A 21 -34.87 12.70 -0.97
N ASN A 22 -34.37 13.90 -1.25
CA ASN A 22 -33.03 14.08 -1.83
C ASN A 22 -31.91 13.71 -0.84
N SER A 23 -32.08 13.96 0.46
CA SER A 23 -31.08 13.58 1.47
C SER A 23 -30.88 12.07 1.61
N ILE A 24 -31.88 11.26 1.24
CA ILE A 24 -31.82 9.79 1.30
C ILE A 24 -31.24 9.21 0.00
N LEU A 25 -31.46 9.86 -1.15
CA LEU A 25 -30.92 9.41 -2.44
C LEU A 25 -29.41 9.65 -2.61
N PHE A 26 -28.83 10.56 -1.82
CA PHE A 26 -27.39 10.85 -1.79
C PHE A 26 -26.71 10.47 -0.46
N ALA A 27 -27.32 9.58 0.32
CA ALA A 27 -26.59 8.92 1.39
C ALA A 27 -25.45 8.12 0.75
N ALA A 28 -24.23 8.65 0.84
CA ALA A 28 -23.03 7.96 0.38
C ALA A 28 -23.04 6.55 0.99
N PRO A 29 -22.82 5.50 0.19
CA PRO A 29 -22.74 4.16 0.74
C PRO A 29 -21.66 4.15 1.82
N ALA A 30 -21.99 3.62 2.99
CA ALA A 30 -21.00 3.29 4.01
C ALA A 30 -19.86 2.53 3.31
N SER A 31 -18.63 3.00 3.49
CA SER A 31 -17.42 2.54 2.81
C SER A 31 -17.18 1.05 3.08
N GLN A 32 -17.81 0.20 2.28
CA GLN A 32 -17.49 -1.21 2.21
C GLN A 32 -16.10 -1.32 1.58
N SER A 33 -15.20 -2.06 2.23
CA SER A 33 -13.93 -2.46 1.61
C SER A 33 -14.24 -3.06 0.24
N PRO A 34 -13.51 -2.69 -0.82
CA PRO A 34 -13.74 -3.26 -2.14
C PRO A 34 -13.59 -4.77 -2.09
N ASP A 35 -14.39 -5.45 -2.92
CA ASP A 35 -14.27 -6.88 -3.13
C ASP A 35 -12.81 -7.19 -3.56
N PRO A 36 -12.11 -8.13 -2.91
CA PRO A 36 -10.78 -8.56 -3.33
C PRO A 36 -10.68 -8.94 -4.82
N GLN A 37 -11.79 -9.32 -5.47
CA GLN A 37 -11.86 -9.57 -6.90
C GLN A 37 -12.15 -8.33 -7.75
N ASN A 38 -12.77 -7.29 -7.18
CA ASN A 38 -13.08 -6.03 -7.85
C ASN A 38 -12.48 -4.84 -7.08
N GLN A 39 -11.18 -4.65 -7.28
CA GLN A 39 -10.36 -3.60 -6.64
C GLN A 39 -10.40 -2.27 -7.40
N ILE A 40 -11.41 -2.02 -8.24
CA ILE A 40 -11.51 -0.78 -9.01
C ILE A 40 -12.49 0.16 -8.33
N ALA A 41 -12.08 1.41 -8.19
CA ALA A 41 -12.95 2.46 -7.65
C ALA A 41 -14.20 2.63 -8.50
N ASP A 42 -15.34 2.78 -7.84
CA ASP A 42 -16.59 3.13 -8.49
C ASP A 42 -16.47 4.47 -9.24
N ASN A 43 -17.24 4.61 -10.32
CA ASN A 43 -17.20 5.83 -11.13
C ASN A 43 -17.57 7.09 -10.33
N SER A 44 -18.46 6.99 -9.33
CA SER A 44 -18.80 8.10 -8.44
C SER A 44 -17.60 8.59 -7.63
N ILE A 45 -16.80 7.67 -7.08
CA ILE A 45 -15.57 7.99 -6.34
C ILE A 45 -14.57 8.64 -7.30
N LYS A 46 -14.38 8.08 -8.49
CA LYS A 46 -13.50 8.64 -9.52
C LYS A 46 -13.88 10.08 -9.88
N GLN A 47 -15.16 10.37 -10.10
CA GLN A 47 -15.62 11.73 -10.44
C GLN A 47 -15.46 12.71 -9.28
N SER A 48 -15.72 12.26 -8.04
CA SER A 48 -15.46 13.06 -6.84
C SER A 48 -13.99 13.47 -6.75
N ILE A 49 -13.07 12.50 -6.94
CA ILE A 49 -11.63 12.74 -6.88
C ILE A 49 -11.14 13.57 -8.08
N LEU A 50 -11.70 13.39 -9.28
CA LEU A 50 -11.37 14.24 -10.43
C LEU A 50 -11.77 15.70 -10.18
N THR A 51 -12.91 15.92 -9.54
CA THR A 51 -13.38 17.27 -9.18
C THR A 51 -12.43 17.91 -8.16
N ASP A 52 -12.10 17.20 -7.08
CA ASP A 52 -11.13 17.66 -6.07
C ASP A 52 -9.76 17.98 -6.70
N TYR A 53 -9.27 17.09 -7.57
CA TYR A 53 -8.04 17.26 -8.33
C TYR A 53 -8.03 18.57 -9.15
N GLN A 54 -9.08 18.81 -9.94
CA GLN A 54 -9.17 19.99 -10.82
C GLN A 54 -9.28 21.29 -10.01
N GLN A 55 -10.03 21.27 -8.91
CA GLN A 55 -10.26 22.45 -8.09
C GLN A 55 -9.04 22.86 -7.27
N HIS A 56 -8.27 21.90 -6.77
CA HIS A 56 -7.27 22.17 -5.73
C HIS A 56 -5.82 21.86 -6.13
N TYR A 57 -5.60 20.98 -7.11
CA TYR A 57 -4.25 20.45 -7.39
C TYR A 57 -3.72 20.81 -8.78
N ALA A 58 -4.57 20.81 -9.81
CA ALA A 58 -4.14 20.95 -11.20
C ALA A 58 -3.29 22.23 -11.48
N SER A 59 -3.69 23.39 -10.96
CA SER A 59 -2.92 24.65 -11.12
C SER A 59 -1.54 24.62 -10.47
N SER A 60 -1.44 23.99 -9.30
CA SER A 60 -0.17 23.84 -8.59
C SER A 60 0.76 22.88 -9.32
N LEU A 61 0.21 21.81 -9.90
CA LEU A 61 0.96 20.86 -10.73
C LEU A 61 1.44 21.48 -12.04
N ASP A 62 0.67 22.38 -12.65
CA ASP A 62 1.14 23.17 -13.81
C ASP A 62 2.38 24.00 -13.47
N SER A 63 2.43 24.55 -12.26
CA SER A 63 3.58 25.30 -11.77
C SER A 63 4.79 24.40 -11.49
N ALA A 64 4.55 23.13 -11.10
CA ALA A 64 5.56 22.12 -10.82
C ALA A 64 5.78 21.11 -11.96
N LYS A 65 5.34 21.43 -13.19
CA LYS A 65 5.32 20.47 -14.32
C LYS A 65 6.68 19.89 -14.69
N SER A 66 7.77 20.60 -14.39
CA SER A 66 9.15 20.12 -14.58
C SER A 66 9.41 18.82 -13.84
N ASP A 67 8.74 18.62 -12.71
CA ASP A 67 8.95 17.48 -11.82
C ASP A 67 8.17 16.25 -12.30
N PHE A 68 7.29 16.44 -13.30
CA PHE A 68 6.39 15.44 -13.88
C PHE A 68 6.73 15.15 -15.34
N ASN A 69 7.97 14.71 -15.59
CA ASN A 69 8.48 14.21 -16.87
C ASN A 69 8.20 15.10 -18.11
N GLY A 70 8.16 16.44 -17.93
CA GLY A 70 8.22 17.39 -19.04
C GLY A 70 6.97 17.42 -19.92
N SER A 71 5.79 17.21 -19.34
CA SER A 71 4.52 17.49 -20.02
C SER A 71 4.53 18.88 -20.66
N SER A 72 4.18 18.95 -21.96
CA SER A 72 3.92 20.23 -22.65
C SER A 72 2.48 20.73 -22.45
N GLY A 73 1.56 19.85 -22.05
CA GLY A 73 0.16 20.18 -21.80
C GLY A 73 -0.09 20.64 -20.36
N SER A 74 -1.26 21.24 -20.13
CA SER A 74 -1.70 21.67 -18.80
C SER A 74 -2.34 20.52 -18.02
N PHE A 75 -1.97 20.38 -16.75
CA PHE A 75 -2.58 19.47 -15.79
C PHE A 75 -4.06 19.75 -15.53
N GLN A 76 -4.58 20.93 -15.93
CA GLN A 76 -6.01 21.23 -15.95
C GLN A 76 -6.78 20.37 -16.97
N ASN A 77 -6.10 19.94 -18.04
CA ASN A 77 -6.67 19.06 -19.05
C ASN A 77 -6.42 17.58 -18.77
N ALA A 78 -5.75 17.26 -17.65
CA ALA A 78 -5.49 15.88 -17.29
C ALA A 78 -6.77 15.17 -16.84
N THR A 79 -6.86 13.89 -17.17
CA THR A 79 -7.89 12.98 -16.69
C THR A 79 -7.30 12.03 -15.66
N LEU A 80 -8.16 11.41 -14.86
CA LEU A 80 -7.75 10.30 -14.00
C LEU A 80 -8.09 8.97 -14.68
N GLY A 81 -7.18 8.00 -14.60
CA GLY A 81 -7.46 6.63 -15.03
C GLY A 81 -8.34 5.87 -14.01
N ASN A 82 -8.31 4.55 -14.05
CA ASN A 82 -9.09 3.73 -13.11
C ASN A 82 -8.40 3.71 -11.73
N GLY A 83 -9.17 3.96 -10.67
CA GLY A 83 -8.66 3.93 -9.31
C GLY A 83 -8.42 2.49 -8.85
N ILE A 84 -7.21 2.17 -8.41
CA ILE A 84 -6.85 0.85 -7.91
C ILE A 84 -6.87 0.89 -6.38
N ALA A 85 -7.63 -0.01 -5.76
CA ALA A 85 -7.67 -0.15 -4.31
C ALA A 85 -6.27 -0.49 -3.78
N TYR A 86 -5.83 0.21 -2.75
CA TYR A 86 -4.59 -0.08 -2.07
C TYR A 86 -4.81 -0.28 -0.57
N TYR A 87 -3.93 -1.09 0.00
CA TYR A 87 -3.96 -1.50 1.39
C TYR A 87 -2.65 -1.14 2.06
N GLN A 88 -2.73 -0.83 3.34
CA GLN A 88 -1.59 -0.59 4.22
C GLN A 88 -1.42 -1.74 5.19
N ILE A 89 -0.23 -1.86 5.76
CA ILE A 89 0.03 -2.89 6.76
C ILE A 89 -0.75 -2.55 8.03
N ALA A 90 -1.53 -3.50 8.52
CA ALA A 90 -2.25 -3.32 9.78
C ALA A 90 -1.29 -3.18 10.96
N ASP A 91 -1.62 -2.31 11.90
CA ASP A 91 -0.87 -2.20 13.14
C ASP A 91 -1.28 -3.30 14.15
N ASP A 92 -2.52 -3.79 14.04
CA ASP A 92 -3.05 -4.91 14.81
C ASP A 92 -2.99 -6.22 14.01
N HIS A 93 -2.52 -7.30 14.63
CA HIS A 93 -2.15 -8.55 13.95
C HIS A 93 -3.33 -9.42 13.48
N THR A 94 -4.51 -8.85 13.24
CA THR A 94 -5.77 -9.58 12.95
C THR A 94 -5.99 -9.83 11.45
N ASP A 95 -5.93 -8.78 10.61
CA ASP A 95 -5.74 -8.86 9.15
C ASP A 95 -4.39 -8.21 8.85
N PRO A 96 -3.47 -8.82 8.09
CA PRO A 96 -2.20 -8.16 7.76
C PRO A 96 -2.36 -6.84 6.99
N PHE A 97 -3.49 -6.62 6.33
CA PHE A 97 -3.69 -5.49 5.43
C PHE A 97 -5.04 -4.79 5.60
N ILE A 98 -5.00 -3.48 5.88
CA ILE A 98 -6.17 -2.62 6.02
C ILE A 98 -6.37 -1.82 4.73
N PHE A 99 -7.61 -1.76 4.25
CA PHE A 99 -7.96 -0.92 3.10
C PHE A 99 -7.70 0.55 3.44
N ALA A 100 -6.88 1.22 2.63
CA ALA A 100 -6.46 2.59 2.88
C ALA A 100 -7.04 3.59 1.87
N GLY A 101 -7.45 3.13 0.69
CA GLY A 101 -8.13 3.95 -0.30
C GLY A 101 -7.84 3.53 -1.74
N TYR A 102 -7.78 4.51 -2.63
CA TYR A 102 -7.55 4.29 -4.07
C TYR A 102 -6.38 5.11 -4.60
N ILE A 103 -5.67 4.54 -5.57
CA ILE A 103 -4.60 5.20 -6.34
C ILE A 103 -5.09 5.39 -7.77
N PHE A 104 -5.12 6.64 -8.24
CA PHE A 104 -5.54 7.01 -9.59
C PHE A 104 -4.33 7.49 -10.40
N PRO A 105 -4.03 6.92 -11.58
CA PRO A 105 -3.03 7.48 -12.47
C PRO A 105 -3.54 8.81 -13.06
N ILE A 106 -2.66 9.81 -13.12
CA ILE A 106 -2.89 11.08 -13.80
C ILE A 106 -2.50 10.89 -15.26
N GLU A 107 -3.45 11.04 -16.16
CA GLU A 107 -3.28 10.84 -17.58
C GLU A 107 -3.42 12.17 -18.33
N LEU A 108 -2.45 12.45 -19.20
CA LEU A 108 -2.51 13.59 -20.11
C LEU A 108 -1.97 13.16 -21.47
N ASP A 109 -2.71 13.46 -22.53
CA ASP A 109 -2.38 13.03 -23.90
C ASP A 109 -2.08 11.52 -24.01
N GLY A 110 -2.81 10.71 -23.25
CA GLY A 110 -2.65 9.25 -23.21
C GLY A 110 -1.39 8.75 -22.48
N LYS A 111 -0.69 9.62 -21.73
CA LYS A 111 0.50 9.26 -20.94
C LYS A 111 0.23 9.39 -19.45
N GLU A 112 0.68 8.41 -18.69
CA GLU A 112 0.68 8.47 -17.22
C GLU A 112 1.82 9.38 -16.73
N LEU A 113 1.47 10.50 -16.13
CA LEU A 113 2.43 11.51 -15.66
C LEU A 113 2.72 11.43 -14.16
N GLY A 114 1.80 10.87 -13.40
CA GLY A 114 1.87 10.78 -11.94
C GLY A 114 0.72 9.97 -11.38
N THR A 115 0.58 9.99 -10.06
CA THR A 115 -0.50 9.30 -9.34
C THR A 115 -1.10 10.18 -8.25
N VAL A 116 -2.40 10.06 -8.07
CA VAL A 116 -3.20 10.66 -7.00
C VAL A 116 -3.58 9.56 -6.02
N TYR A 117 -3.33 9.79 -4.74
CA TYR A 117 -3.80 8.93 -3.66
C TYR A 117 -4.99 9.59 -2.99
N ALA A 118 -6.07 8.82 -2.89
CA ALA A 118 -7.30 9.25 -2.25
C ALA A 118 -7.68 8.28 -1.13
N ASN A 119 -8.19 8.83 -0.03
CA ASN A 119 -8.76 8.07 1.07
C ASN A 119 -10.14 8.62 1.42
N ASN A 120 -10.92 7.82 2.14
CA ASN A 120 -12.17 8.28 2.71
C ASN A 120 -11.88 8.84 4.11
N ASP A 121 -11.96 10.14 4.26
CA ASP A 121 -11.86 10.81 5.55
C ASP A 121 -13.27 11.24 5.98
N SER A 122 -13.77 10.61 7.04
CA SER A 122 -15.03 10.97 7.69
C SER A 122 -16.26 10.95 6.75
N GLY A 123 -16.27 10.05 5.75
CA GLY A 123 -17.35 9.89 4.78
C GLY A 123 -17.10 10.58 3.43
N GLU A 124 -16.08 11.43 3.33
CA GLU A 124 -15.75 12.16 2.11
C GLU A 124 -14.45 11.62 1.48
N TRP A 125 -14.49 11.36 0.19
CA TRP A 125 -13.30 10.96 -0.58
C TRP A 125 -12.47 12.19 -0.94
N LYS A 126 -11.23 12.23 -0.49
CA LYS A 126 -10.32 13.38 -0.70
C LYS A 126 -8.95 12.90 -1.15
N ILE A 127 -8.28 13.77 -1.90
CA ILE A 127 -6.88 13.61 -2.23
C ILE A 127 -6.05 13.98 -1.00
N PHE A 128 -5.19 13.07 -0.56
CA PHE A 128 -4.23 13.36 0.51
C PHE A 128 -2.79 13.39 0.02
N ARG A 129 -2.55 12.97 -1.24
CA ARG A 129 -1.21 12.95 -1.85
C ARG A 129 -1.28 12.93 -3.36
N VAL A 130 -0.32 13.62 -3.99
CA VAL A 130 -0.02 13.54 -5.41
C VAL A 130 1.47 13.27 -5.58
N ASN A 131 1.83 12.27 -6.38
CA ASN A 131 3.21 11.87 -6.63
C ASN A 131 3.52 11.85 -8.14
N ASN A 132 4.80 11.99 -8.48
CA ASN A 132 5.31 11.87 -9.85
C ASN A 132 5.72 10.43 -10.22
N VAL A 133 5.18 9.43 -9.51
CA VAL A 133 5.39 8.02 -9.85
C VAL A 133 4.67 7.74 -11.16
N LYS A 134 5.42 7.28 -12.16
CA LYS A 134 4.91 6.86 -13.46
C LYS A 134 4.84 5.36 -13.58
N ASP A 135 4.13 4.90 -14.60
CA ASP A 135 4.03 3.49 -14.97
C ASP A 135 3.49 2.62 -13.82
N TYR A 136 2.76 3.21 -12.87
CA TYR A 136 2.18 2.52 -11.72
C TYR A 136 1.17 1.49 -12.22
N THR A 137 0.26 1.93 -13.10
CA THR A 137 -0.71 1.04 -13.74
C THR A 137 -0.04 -0.08 -14.52
N GLN A 138 1.04 0.24 -15.23
CA GLN A 138 1.81 -0.75 -15.98
C GLN A 138 2.44 -1.79 -15.05
N SER A 139 3.01 -1.36 -13.92
CA SER A 139 3.66 -2.23 -12.95
C SER A 139 2.65 -3.17 -12.27
N VAL A 140 1.48 -2.65 -11.89
CA VAL A 140 0.38 -3.46 -11.37
C VAL A 140 -0.10 -4.47 -12.41
N ASN A 141 -0.30 -4.06 -13.66
CA ASN A 141 -0.77 -4.95 -14.72
C ASN A 141 0.24 -6.06 -15.05
N LYS A 142 1.54 -5.75 -15.06
CA LYS A 142 2.62 -6.75 -15.21
C LYS A 142 2.68 -7.73 -14.04
N ALA A 143 2.50 -7.26 -12.81
CA ALA A 143 2.43 -8.15 -11.67
C ALA A 143 1.19 -9.06 -11.75
N LYS A 144 0.04 -8.51 -12.14
CA LYS A 144 -1.22 -9.25 -12.32
C LYS A 144 -1.18 -10.27 -13.45
N SER A 145 -0.39 -10.07 -14.51
CA SER A 145 -0.26 -11.07 -15.58
C SER A 145 0.38 -12.38 -15.12
N ASN A 146 1.04 -12.38 -13.96
CA ASN A 146 1.65 -13.56 -13.36
C ASN A 146 0.74 -14.25 -12.31
N VAL A 147 -0.47 -13.72 -12.08
CA VAL A 147 -1.42 -14.24 -11.09
C VAL A 147 -2.26 -15.34 -11.72
N ASN A 148 -2.48 -16.44 -11.00
CA ASN A 148 -3.30 -17.53 -11.54
C ASN A 148 -4.78 -17.14 -11.52
N THR A 149 -5.56 -17.68 -12.46
CA THR A 149 -7.01 -17.47 -12.48
C THR A 149 -7.63 -17.96 -11.18
N GLY A 150 -8.36 -17.06 -10.49
CA GLY A 150 -9.05 -17.36 -9.22
C GLY A 150 -8.27 -16.96 -7.96
N ASP A 151 -6.98 -16.65 -8.07
CA ASP A 151 -6.21 -16.12 -6.94
C ASP A 151 -6.75 -14.74 -6.54
N LYS A 152 -6.82 -14.48 -5.23
CA LYS A 152 -7.20 -13.16 -4.71
C LYS A 152 -5.96 -12.28 -4.64
N THR A 153 -6.09 -11.01 -4.99
CA THR A 153 -4.97 -10.07 -4.91
C THR A 153 -5.29 -8.91 -3.99
N LYS A 154 -4.28 -8.22 -3.49
CA LYS A 154 -4.39 -6.89 -2.85
C LYS A 154 -3.16 -6.09 -3.24
N VAL A 155 -3.32 -4.84 -3.67
CA VAL A 155 -2.16 -3.96 -3.85
C VAL A 155 -1.78 -3.36 -2.49
N ILE A 156 -0.55 -3.58 -2.05
CA ILE A 156 -0.01 -3.08 -0.79
C ILE A 156 0.87 -1.87 -1.11
N ASP A 157 0.46 -0.68 -0.65
CA ASP A 157 1.26 0.53 -0.78
C ASP A 157 1.30 1.23 0.59
N ASP A 158 2.46 1.13 1.25
CA ASP A 158 2.63 1.64 2.60
C ASP A 158 3.93 2.44 2.72
N MET A 159 3.76 3.77 2.70
CA MET A 159 4.85 4.73 2.80
C MET A 159 5.65 4.60 4.09
N ARG A 160 5.04 4.13 5.19
CA ARG A 160 5.71 4.04 6.49
C ARG A 160 6.86 3.05 6.47
N TYR A 161 6.75 2.08 5.55
CA TYR A 161 7.71 1.01 5.33
C TYR A 161 8.33 1.08 3.93
N GLY A 162 8.02 2.08 3.11
CA GLY A 162 8.49 2.20 1.73
C GLY A 162 8.10 1.01 0.84
N ILE A 163 6.89 0.46 1.05
CA ILE A 163 6.42 -0.74 0.34
C ILE A 163 5.53 -0.33 -0.81
N SER A 164 5.76 -0.96 -1.97
CA SER A 164 4.82 -1.00 -3.09
C SER A 164 4.87 -2.41 -3.68
N ALA A 165 3.81 -3.20 -3.48
CA ALA A 165 3.79 -4.62 -3.77
C ALA A 165 2.39 -5.14 -4.13
N LEU A 166 2.32 -6.25 -4.86
CA LEU A 166 1.09 -7.02 -5.08
C LEU A 166 1.10 -8.25 -4.18
N TYR A 167 0.17 -8.31 -3.24
CA TYR A 167 -0.13 -9.50 -2.46
C TYR A 167 -1.05 -10.43 -3.26
N ILE A 168 -0.76 -11.73 -3.20
CA ILE A 168 -1.49 -12.80 -3.89
C ILE A 168 -1.79 -13.89 -2.85
N ASN A 169 -3.07 -14.22 -2.68
CA ASN A 169 -3.53 -15.37 -1.92
C ASN A 169 -4.16 -16.37 -2.89
N GLY A 170 -3.39 -17.41 -3.22
CA GLY A 170 -3.74 -18.43 -4.19
C GLY A 170 -3.69 -19.84 -3.63
N GLY A 171 -4.03 -20.82 -4.47
CA GLY A 171 -3.99 -22.24 -4.11
C GLY A 171 -2.58 -22.78 -3.83
N ASP A 172 -1.55 -22.11 -4.34
CA ASP A 172 -0.13 -22.41 -4.12
C ASP A 172 0.45 -21.70 -2.88
N GLY A 173 -0.37 -20.91 -2.16
CA GLY A 173 0.01 -20.20 -0.95
C GLY A 173 0.01 -18.67 -1.11
N GLU A 174 0.52 -18.00 -0.07
CA GLU A 174 0.59 -16.55 0.01
C GLU A 174 1.90 -16.02 -0.59
N HIS A 175 1.79 -15.11 -1.55
CA HIS A 175 2.91 -14.56 -2.29
C HIS A 175 2.89 -13.04 -2.35
N ILE A 176 4.07 -12.46 -2.57
CA ILE A 176 4.28 -11.02 -2.80
C ILE A 176 5.05 -10.83 -4.10
N VAL A 177 4.70 -9.79 -4.86
CA VAL A 177 5.41 -9.32 -6.05
C VAL A 177 5.77 -7.84 -5.85
N ASP A 178 7.02 -7.47 -6.06
CA ASP A 178 7.48 -6.09 -5.96
C ASP A 178 6.97 -5.23 -7.14
N LEU A 179 6.35 -4.09 -6.86
CA LEU A 179 5.81 -3.16 -7.86
C LEU A 179 6.77 -2.01 -8.20
N HIS A 180 7.93 -1.91 -7.55
CA HIS A 180 8.90 -0.86 -7.87
C HIS A 180 9.39 -1.00 -9.32
N LYS A 181 9.69 0.16 -9.92
CA LYS A 181 10.20 0.22 -11.28
C LYS A 181 11.50 -0.59 -11.42
N GLY A 182 11.52 -1.50 -12.40
CA GLY A 182 12.68 -2.35 -12.69
C GLY A 182 12.74 -3.61 -11.84
N SER A 183 11.70 -3.92 -11.06
CA SER A 183 11.55 -5.23 -10.44
C SER A 183 11.43 -6.33 -11.50
N ASP A 184 11.77 -7.56 -11.11
CA ASP A 184 11.64 -8.73 -11.97
C ASP A 184 10.23 -9.35 -11.94
N PHE A 185 9.30 -8.71 -11.22
CA PHE A 185 7.92 -9.15 -11.02
C PHE A 185 7.76 -10.62 -10.61
N LYS A 186 8.77 -11.20 -9.95
CA LYS A 186 8.73 -12.59 -9.47
C LYS A 186 7.90 -12.70 -8.20
N LYS A 187 7.15 -13.79 -8.11
CA LYS A 187 6.46 -14.21 -6.88
C LYS A 187 7.51 -14.61 -5.85
N LYS A 188 7.34 -14.11 -4.63
CA LYS A 188 8.12 -14.49 -3.45
C LYS A 188 7.20 -14.94 -2.33
N PRO A 189 7.63 -15.85 -1.44
CA PRO A 189 6.84 -16.24 -0.28
C PRO A 189 6.49 -15.03 0.58
N TYR A 190 5.23 -14.92 1.00
CA TYR A 190 4.79 -13.86 1.90
C TYR A 190 5.53 -13.88 3.25
N SER A 191 5.98 -15.05 3.72
CA SER A 191 6.76 -15.20 4.96
C SER A 191 8.01 -14.33 5.00
N ASP A 192 8.73 -14.21 3.88
CA ASP A 192 9.99 -13.45 3.83
C ASP A 192 9.72 -11.95 3.93
N PHE A 193 8.65 -11.51 3.26
CA PHE A 193 8.15 -10.15 3.34
C PHE A 193 7.65 -9.80 4.75
N LYS A 194 6.88 -10.70 5.38
CA LYS A 194 6.40 -10.54 6.76
C LYS A 194 7.55 -10.41 7.75
N ASN A 195 8.56 -11.27 7.66
CA ASN A 195 9.76 -11.20 8.51
C ASN A 195 10.48 -9.86 8.37
N SER A 196 10.52 -9.31 7.15
CA SER A 196 11.14 -8.02 6.86
C SER A 196 10.37 -6.86 7.50
N ILE A 197 9.05 -6.89 7.47
CA ILE A 197 8.19 -5.92 8.17
C ILE A 197 8.41 -6.01 9.69
N ASP A 198 8.38 -7.22 10.25
CA ASP A 198 8.52 -7.43 11.69
C ASP A 198 9.89 -6.95 12.19
N LYS A 199 10.95 -7.10 11.37
CA LYS A 199 12.26 -6.52 11.65
C LYS A 199 12.25 -4.99 11.69
N VAL A 200 11.66 -4.34 10.69
CA VAL A 200 11.56 -2.86 10.67
C VAL A 200 10.74 -2.34 11.85
N ARG A 201 9.66 -3.05 12.23
CA ARG A 201 8.87 -2.74 13.43
C ARG A 201 9.72 -2.82 14.70
N LEU A 202 10.48 -3.91 14.86
CA LEU A 202 11.34 -4.12 16.01
C LEU A 202 12.44 -3.05 16.10
N ASP A 203 13.07 -2.70 14.98
CA ASP A 203 14.08 -1.66 14.91
C ASP A 203 13.50 -0.29 15.32
N ASN A 204 12.31 0.05 14.83
CA ASN A 204 11.61 1.29 15.20
C ASN A 204 11.23 1.33 16.69
N GLN A 205 10.79 0.22 17.29
CA GLN A 205 10.51 0.13 18.73
C GLN A 205 11.79 0.29 19.57
N ASN A 206 12.88 -0.37 19.15
CA ASN A 206 14.18 -0.30 19.83
C ASN A 206 14.83 1.10 19.74
N MET A 207 14.50 1.88 18.70
CA MET A 207 14.93 3.27 18.61
C MET A 207 14.12 4.18 19.54
N LYS A 208 12.79 4.02 19.58
CA LYS A 208 11.92 4.78 20.50
C LYS A 208 12.28 4.58 21.97
N SER A 209 12.73 3.39 22.36
CA SER A 209 13.16 3.10 23.74
C SER A 209 14.54 3.69 24.10
N LYS A 210 15.35 4.09 23.11
CA LYS A 210 16.69 4.66 23.31
C LYS A 210 16.74 6.19 23.33
N THR A 211 15.73 6.87 22.78
CA THR A 211 15.65 8.34 22.80
C THR A 211 14.91 8.82 24.04
N LYS A 212 15.66 9.07 25.13
CA LYS A 212 15.12 9.69 26.36
C LYS A 212 14.94 11.22 26.27
N ASP A 213 15.44 11.87 25.23
CA ASP A 213 15.37 13.33 25.07
C ASP A 213 14.79 13.69 23.71
N GLY A 214 13.55 14.21 23.71
CA GLY A 214 12.97 15.25 22.84
C GLY A 214 13.28 15.34 21.32
N ALA A 215 13.97 14.39 20.70
CA ALA A 215 14.32 14.43 19.30
C ALA A 215 13.17 13.88 18.45
N ILE A 216 12.60 14.72 17.59
CA ILE A 216 11.67 14.30 16.54
C ILE A 216 12.47 13.48 15.53
N GLN A 217 12.32 12.16 15.58
CA GLN A 217 12.98 11.23 14.68
C GLN A 217 12.08 10.96 13.46
N PHE A 218 12.55 11.37 12.29
CA PHE A 218 11.94 11.01 11.01
C PHE A 218 12.40 9.59 10.62
N GLY A 219 11.49 8.61 10.64
CA GLY A 219 11.79 7.22 10.33
C GLY A 219 11.92 6.97 8.82
N SER A 220 13.06 6.44 8.39
CA SER A 220 13.34 6.00 7.01
C SER A 220 13.62 4.49 6.96
N GLY A 221 12.77 3.69 7.61
CA GLY A 221 12.84 2.23 7.49
C GLY A 221 12.17 1.76 6.20
N SER A 222 12.94 1.28 5.22
CA SER A 222 12.41 0.66 4.00
C SER A 222 12.41 -0.86 4.11
N VAL A 223 11.31 -1.51 3.78
CA VAL A 223 11.21 -2.96 3.66
C VAL A 223 11.71 -3.38 2.29
N ASN A 224 12.77 -4.18 2.27
CA ASN A 224 13.27 -4.76 1.03
C ASN A 224 12.45 -5.99 0.67
N VAL A 225 11.57 -5.85 -0.33
CA VAL A 225 10.79 -6.97 -0.89
C VAL A 225 11.71 -7.97 -1.60
N ASN A 226 12.95 -7.58 -1.89
CA ASN A 226 13.91 -8.38 -2.64
C ASN A 226 14.86 -9.24 -1.76
N ASN A 227 14.48 -9.54 -0.51
CA ASN A 227 15.32 -10.30 0.41
C ASN A 227 15.57 -11.74 -0.06
N ASN A 228 16.68 -11.94 -0.77
CA ASN A 228 17.40 -13.20 -0.74
C ASN A 228 18.30 -13.17 0.50
N ASP A 229 17.70 -13.16 1.68
CA ASP A 229 18.46 -13.39 2.91
C ASP A 229 18.88 -14.86 2.90
N LYS A 230 20.04 -15.12 2.25
CA LYS A 230 20.80 -16.33 2.52
C LYS A 230 21.09 -16.27 4.02
N SER A 231 20.40 -17.09 4.81
CA SER A 231 20.77 -17.33 6.19
C SER A 231 22.25 -17.68 6.21
N ASN A 232 23.07 -16.74 6.69
CA ASN A 232 24.50 -16.95 6.81
C ASN A 232 24.72 -18.04 7.86
N HIS A 233 24.79 -19.29 7.41
CA HIS A 233 25.12 -20.45 8.23
C HIS A 233 26.58 -20.45 8.73
N THR A 234 27.26 -19.30 8.69
CA THR A 234 28.64 -19.10 9.14
C THR A 234 28.87 -19.65 10.54
N TYR A 235 27.88 -19.52 11.43
CA TYR A 235 27.95 -20.05 12.80
C TYR A 235 27.90 -21.58 12.86
N ILE A 236 27.17 -22.23 11.94
CA ILE A 236 27.10 -23.70 11.84
C ILE A 236 28.43 -24.24 11.28
N TYR A 237 29.01 -23.57 10.27
CA TYR A 237 30.34 -23.94 9.75
C TYR A 237 31.45 -23.76 10.80
N LEU A 238 31.39 -22.70 11.60
CA LEU A 238 32.31 -22.50 12.73
C LEU A 238 32.16 -23.58 13.81
N LEU A 239 30.94 -24.00 14.12
CA LEU A 239 30.69 -25.09 15.07
C LEU A 239 31.27 -26.43 14.57
N ILE A 240 31.05 -26.77 13.29
CA ILE A 240 31.59 -27.99 12.69
C ILE A 240 33.13 -27.97 12.66
N ALA A 241 33.74 -26.82 12.31
CA ALA A 241 35.19 -26.67 12.32
C ALA A 241 35.79 -26.81 13.73
N ALA A 242 35.12 -26.25 14.75
CA ALA A 242 35.55 -26.38 16.14
C ALA A 242 35.50 -27.83 16.64
N VAL A 243 34.44 -28.57 16.32
CA VAL A 243 34.32 -30.00 16.68
C VAL A 243 35.37 -30.85 15.96
N ALA A 244 35.65 -30.57 14.68
CA ALA A 244 36.68 -31.27 13.92
C ALA A 244 38.10 -31.02 14.47
N PHE A 245 38.38 -29.83 15.00
CA PHE A 245 39.67 -29.53 15.64
C PHE A 245 39.83 -30.12 17.04
N LEU A 246 38.74 -30.32 17.78
CA LEU A 246 38.78 -30.87 19.14
C LEU A 246 38.85 -32.40 19.17
N PHE A 247 38.36 -33.08 18.13
CA PHE A 247 38.37 -34.54 18.04
C PHE A 247 39.78 -35.18 18.10
N PRO A 248 40.78 -34.68 17.35
CA PRO A 248 42.16 -35.19 17.40
C PRO A 248 42.81 -34.98 18.78
N VAL A 249 42.52 -33.85 19.43
CA VAL A 249 43.05 -33.52 20.75
C VAL A 249 42.47 -34.47 21.81
N PHE A 250 41.17 -34.74 21.77
CA PHE A 250 40.53 -35.73 22.63
C PHE A 250 41.05 -37.15 22.38
N TYR A 251 41.27 -37.51 21.11
CA TYR A 251 41.83 -38.82 20.74
C TYR A 251 43.26 -39.00 21.27
N LEU A 252 44.12 -37.98 21.13
CA LEU A 252 45.49 -37.99 21.66
C LEU A 252 45.54 -38.00 23.19
N LEU A 253 44.65 -37.26 23.86
CA LEU A 253 44.54 -37.25 25.32
C LEU A 253 44.03 -38.59 25.88
N ARG A 254 43.18 -39.32 25.14
CA ARG A 254 42.70 -40.66 25.52
C ARG A 254 43.81 -41.72 25.40
N ASN A 255 44.61 -41.69 24.34
CA ASN A 255 45.71 -42.65 24.14
C ASN A 255 46.87 -42.46 25.12
N LYS A 256 47.06 -41.27 25.70
CA LYS A 256 48.09 -41.05 26.73
C LYS A 256 47.72 -41.60 28.11
N ARG A 257 46.46 -41.97 28.37
CA ARG A 257 46.04 -42.52 29.67
C ARG A 257 46.18 -44.04 29.78
N THR A 258 46.52 -44.74 28.71
CA THR A 258 46.69 -46.21 28.69
C THR A 258 48.13 -46.68 28.86
N VAL A 259 49.09 -45.79 29.10
CA VAL A 259 50.45 -46.16 29.48
C VAL A 259 50.64 -45.82 30.95
N LYS A 260 50.31 -46.76 31.83
CA LYS A 260 50.92 -46.85 33.16
C LYS A 260 51.93 -48.02 33.14
N PRO A 261 53.13 -47.85 33.72
CA PRO A 261 54.05 -48.95 33.96
C PRO A 261 53.45 -49.97 34.95
#